data_AF-A0A498FCR7-F1
#
_entry.id   AF-A0A498FCR7-F1
#
_cell.length_a   1.000
_cell.length_b   1.000
_cell.length_c   1.000
_cell.angle_alpha   90.00
_cell.angle_beta   90.00
_cell.angle_gamma   90.00
#
_symmetry.space_group_name_H-M   'P 1'
#
loop_
_entity.id
_entity.type
_entity.pdbx_description
1 polymer ?
#
loop_
_entity_poly.entity_id
_entity_poly.type
_entity_poly.pdbx_seq_one_letter_code
_entity_poly.pdbx_strand_id
1 'polypeptide(L)'
;IIAETGVKIDIDEEGNVSIYSSDQVAINRAKEIIASLVREAKVGEVYHAKVIRIEKFGAIVNLFDKTDALVHISEIAWSRTANVSDVLEIGEEVDVKVIKIDDRGRIDASMKALVPRPPKPEKSEAKKEDKHD
;
A
#
# COMPACT_ATOMS: atom_id res chain seq x y z
N ILE A 1 14.50 6.96 -17.27
CA ILE A 1 15.18 7.86 -16.29
C ILE A 1 16.52 8.37 -16.82
N ILE A 2 17.65 7.65 -16.68
CA ILE A 2 19.00 8.16 -17.08
C ILE A 2 19.07 8.58 -18.56
N ALA A 3 18.48 7.80 -19.47
CA ALA A 3 18.46 8.10 -20.90
C ALA A 3 17.52 9.25 -21.31
N GLU A 4 16.58 9.65 -20.45
CA GLU A 4 15.61 10.73 -20.72
C GLU A 4 15.99 12.05 -20.05
N THR A 5 16.60 12.00 -18.87
CA THR A 5 16.94 13.20 -18.09
C THR A 5 18.43 13.54 -18.14
N GLY A 6 19.28 12.65 -18.66
CA GLY A 6 20.74 12.88 -18.74
C GLY A 6 21.44 12.94 -17.38
N VAL A 7 20.77 12.52 -16.31
CA VAL A 7 21.30 12.55 -14.94
C VAL A 7 22.01 11.26 -14.59
N LYS A 8 23.08 11.35 -13.79
CA LYS A 8 23.78 10.18 -13.26
C LYS A 8 23.15 9.82 -11.92
N ILE A 9 22.65 8.59 -11.79
CA ILE A 9 22.00 8.09 -10.57
C ILE A 9 22.91 7.02 -10.00
N ASP A 10 23.28 7.17 -8.73
CA ASP A 10 24.05 6.22 -7.95
C ASP A 10 23.19 5.70 -6.79
N ILE A 11 23.28 4.41 -6.49
CA ILE A 11 22.55 3.77 -5.39
C ILE A 11 23.59 3.06 -4.54
N ASP A 12 23.74 3.48 -3.29
CA ASP A 12 24.69 2.84 -2.38
C ASP A 12 24.13 1.52 -1.80
N GLU A 13 24.99 0.80 -1.07
CA GLU A 13 24.62 -0.48 -0.44
C GLU A 13 23.59 -0.34 0.69
N GLU A 14 23.36 0.89 1.17
CA GLU A 14 22.34 1.23 2.16
C GLU A 14 21.00 1.65 1.50
N GLY A 15 20.95 1.71 0.17
CA GLY A 15 19.76 2.06 -0.61
C GLY A 15 19.54 3.56 -0.79
N ASN A 16 20.50 4.42 -0.43
CA ASN A 16 20.38 5.85 -0.68
C ASN A 16 20.62 6.14 -2.17
N VAL A 17 19.70 6.91 -2.76
CA VAL A 17 19.76 7.30 -4.17
C VAL A 17 20.37 8.69 -4.30
N SER A 18 21.57 8.77 -4.87
CA SER A 18 22.27 10.02 -5.15
C SER A 18 22.11 10.41 -6.63
N ILE A 19 21.58 11.61 -6.89
CA ILE A 19 21.35 12.12 -8.25
C ILE A 19 22.35 13.25 -8.54
N TYR A 20 23.18 13.07 -9.58
CA TYR A 20 24.16 14.05 -10.02
C TYR A 20 23.80 14.56 -11.42
N SER A 21 23.66 15.88 -11.56
CA SER A 21 23.48 16.55 -12.85
C SER A 21 23.90 18.02 -12.77
N SER A 22 24.23 18.62 -13.91
CA SER A 22 24.53 20.05 -14.04
C SER A 22 23.27 20.91 -14.24
N ASP A 23 22.11 20.29 -14.49
CA ASP A 23 20.83 20.96 -14.72
C ASP A 23 19.85 20.68 -13.56
N GLN A 24 19.46 21.73 -12.85
CA GLN A 24 18.50 21.64 -11.73
C GLN A 24 17.11 21.18 -12.20
N VAL A 25 16.70 21.47 -13.43
CA VAL A 25 15.41 21.02 -13.98
C VAL A 25 15.43 19.51 -14.18
N ALA A 26 16.55 18.96 -14.67
CA ALA A 26 16.73 17.53 -14.83
C ALA A 26 16.76 16.79 -13.48
N ILE A 27 17.38 17.37 -12.45
CA ILE A 27 17.39 16.83 -11.08
C ILE A 27 15.95 16.76 -10.53
N ASN A 28 15.19 17.84 -10.65
CA ASN A 28 13.81 17.87 -10.15
C ASN A 28 12.92 16.85 -10.86
N ARG A 29 13.04 16.71 -12.18
CA ARG A 29 12.33 15.66 -12.93
C ARG A 29 12.72 14.25 -12.50
N ALA A 30 14.02 13.99 -12.34
CA ALA A 30 14.50 12.69 -11.89
C ALA A 30 14.00 12.35 -10.47
N LYS A 31 13.97 13.36 -9.59
CA LYS A 31 13.43 13.23 -8.24
C LYS A 31 11.93 12.92 -8.25
N GLU A 32 11.13 13.60 -9.07
CA GLU A 32 9.70 13.30 -9.21
C GLU A 32 9.46 11.89 -9.76
N ILE A 33 10.21 11.47 -10.78
CA ILE A 33 10.07 10.13 -11.36
C ILE A 33 10.42 9.07 -10.31
N ILE A 34 11.53 9.21 -9.60
CA ILE A 34 11.93 8.27 -8.53
C ILE A 34 10.89 8.25 -7.40
N ALA A 35 10.44 9.42 -6.93
CA ALA A 35 9.42 9.51 -5.89
C ALA A 35 8.07 8.91 -6.31
N SER A 36 7.72 8.99 -7.60
CA SER A 36 6.49 8.39 -8.12
C SER A 36 6.58 6.87 -8.29
N LEU A 37 7.78 6.34 -8.53
CA LEU A 37 8.04 4.91 -8.66
C LEU A 37 8.10 4.21 -7.30
N VAL A 38 8.48 4.94 -6.26
CA VAL A 38 8.59 4.46 -4.88
C VAL A 38 7.32 4.85 -4.12
N ARG A 39 6.21 4.18 -4.42
CA ARG A 39 5.04 4.20 -3.53
C ARG A 39 5.39 3.36 -2.29
N GLU A 40 5.77 4.03 -1.21
CA GLU A 40 5.92 3.37 0.07
C GLU A 40 4.56 3.32 0.76
N ALA A 41 4.18 2.13 1.21
CA ALA A 41 3.04 2.01 2.10
C ALA A 41 3.29 2.85 3.35
N LYS A 42 2.27 3.56 3.83
CA LYS A 42 2.38 4.36 5.05
C LYS A 42 1.68 3.66 6.20
N VAL A 43 2.36 3.64 7.35
CA VAL A 43 1.74 3.18 8.60
C VAL A 43 0.52 4.05 8.91
N GLY A 44 -0.61 3.39 9.20
CA GLY A 44 -1.87 4.02 9.54
C GLY A 44 -2.80 4.29 8.36
N GLU A 45 -2.34 4.10 7.11
CA GLU A 45 -3.20 4.18 5.93
C GLU A 45 -3.93 2.86 5.65
N VAL A 46 -5.03 3.00 4.92
CA VAL A 46 -5.94 1.92 4.51
C VAL A 46 -5.71 1.64 3.03
N TYR A 47 -5.54 0.38 2.69
CA TYR A 47 -5.34 -0.07 1.32
C TYR A 47 -6.30 -1.21 0.99
N HIS A 48 -6.81 -1.21 -0.25
CA HIS A 48 -7.53 -2.34 -0.82
C HIS A 48 -6.50 -3.37 -1.25
N ALA A 49 -6.48 -4.51 -0.58
CA ALA A 49 -5.47 -5.54 -0.78
C ALA A 49 -6.09 -6.82 -1.31
N LYS A 50 -5.39 -7.52 -2.20
CA LYS A 50 -5.84 -8.80 -2.73
C LYS A 50 -5.17 -9.96 -2.01
N VAL A 51 -5.93 -10.93 -1.53
CA VAL A 51 -5.39 -12.13 -0.89
C VAL A 51 -4.62 -12.95 -1.92
N ILE A 52 -3.31 -13.06 -1.75
CA ILE A 52 -2.43 -13.84 -2.64
C ILE A 52 -2.19 -15.23 -2.08
N ARG A 53 -2.12 -15.35 -0.76
CA ARG A 53 -1.82 -16.61 -0.08
C ARG A 53 -2.44 -16.65 1.30
N ILE A 54 -2.87 -17.84 1.72
CA ILE A 54 -3.39 -18.08 3.05
C ILE A 54 -2.49 -19.13 3.74
N GLU A 55 -2.11 -18.84 4.97
CA GLU A 55 -1.30 -19.68 5.84
C GLU A 55 -2.06 -19.98 7.14
N LYS A 56 -1.61 -20.97 7.92
CA LYS A 56 -2.28 -21.34 9.18
C LYS A 56 -2.30 -20.24 10.24
N PHE A 57 -1.33 -19.33 10.18
CA PHE A 57 -1.14 -18.26 11.17
C PHE A 57 -1.54 -16.87 10.65
N GLY A 58 -1.96 -16.76 9.38
CA GLY A 58 -2.29 -15.47 8.77
C GLY A 58 -2.56 -15.57 7.26
N ALA A 59 -2.76 -14.42 6.63
CA ALA A 59 -2.89 -14.28 5.18
C ALA A 59 -1.87 -13.27 4.66
N ILE A 60 -1.32 -13.55 3.47
CA ILE A 60 -0.53 -12.60 2.71
C ILE A 60 -1.47 -11.92 1.73
N VAL A 61 -1.49 -10.60 1.76
CA VAL A 61 -2.31 -9.75 0.89
C VAL A 61 -1.41 -8.79 0.13
N ASN A 62 -1.68 -8.57 -1.15
CA ASN A 62 -0.96 -7.61 -1.98
C ASN A 62 -1.67 -6.27 -1.88
N LEU A 63 -0.98 -5.24 -1.37
CA LEU A 63 -1.56 -3.89 -1.24
C LEU A 63 -1.61 -3.19 -2.60
N PHE A 64 -0.47 -3.15 -3.31
CA PHE A 64 -0.31 -2.57 -4.64
C PHE A 64 1.05 -2.95 -5.23
N ASP A 65 1.14 -3.05 -6.56
CA ASP A 65 2.37 -3.38 -7.30
C ASP A 65 3.13 -4.60 -6.73
N LYS A 66 4.30 -4.38 -6.11
CA LYS A 66 5.16 -5.42 -5.51
C LYS A 66 5.16 -5.37 -3.96
N THR A 67 4.16 -4.71 -3.39
CA THR A 67 4.08 -4.44 -1.96
C THR A 67 3.13 -5.42 -1.30
N ASP A 68 3.70 -6.38 -0.58
CA ASP A 68 2.95 -7.41 0.14
C ASP A 68 2.86 -7.10 1.63
N ALA A 69 1.70 -7.36 2.20
CA ALA A 69 1.43 -7.24 3.62
C ALA A 69 0.98 -8.57 4.23
N LEU A 70 1.36 -8.79 5.48
CA LEU A 70 0.95 -9.94 6.27
C LEU A 70 -0.13 -9.52 7.26
N VAL A 71 -1.25 -10.23 7.21
CA VAL A 71 -2.34 -10.11 8.18
C VAL A 71 -2.29 -11.32 9.10
N HIS A 72 -1.97 -11.09 10.37
CA HIS A 72 -1.96 -12.16 11.36
C HIS A 72 -3.39 -12.66 11.62
N ILE A 73 -3.59 -13.95 11.93
CA ILE A 73 -4.94 -14.53 12.20
C ILE A 73 -5.70 -13.76 13.29
N SER A 74 -4.97 -13.23 14.28
CA SER A 74 -5.55 -12.40 15.34
C SER A 74 -6.05 -11.04 14.87
N GLU A 75 -5.65 -10.58 13.70
CA GLU A 75 -5.99 -9.27 13.10
C GLU A 75 -7.01 -9.39 11.96
N ILE A 76 -7.46 -10.60 11.63
CA ILE A 76 -8.44 -10.87 10.54
C ILE A 76 -9.87 -10.62 11.02
N ALA A 77 -10.30 -11.22 12.13
CA ALA A 77 -11.68 -11.12 12.60
C ALA A 77 -11.79 -11.14 14.13
N TRP A 78 -12.81 -10.44 14.66
CA TRP A 78 -13.11 -10.41 16.11
C TRP A 78 -13.69 -11.73 16.63
N SER A 79 -14.17 -12.60 15.74
CA SER A 79 -14.63 -13.96 16.06
C SER A 79 -13.46 -14.90 16.34
N ARG A 80 -13.68 -15.93 17.17
CA ARG A 80 -12.75 -17.08 17.30
C ARG A 80 -12.75 -17.87 15.99
N THR A 81 -11.95 -17.44 15.04
CA THR A 81 -11.78 -18.16 13.78
C THR A 81 -10.66 -19.17 13.95
N ALA A 82 -10.95 -20.46 13.73
CA ALA A 82 -9.96 -21.53 13.85
C ALA A 82 -9.04 -21.61 12.61
N ASN A 83 -9.56 -21.30 11.42
CA ASN A 83 -8.79 -21.28 10.18
C ASN A 83 -9.01 -20.00 9.40
N VAL A 84 -7.94 -19.43 8.86
CA VAL A 84 -8.00 -18.23 8.01
C VAL A 84 -8.82 -18.48 6.73
N SER A 85 -8.73 -19.69 6.18
CA SER A 85 -9.43 -20.12 4.96
C SER A 85 -10.95 -20.14 5.07
N ASP A 86 -11.51 -20.06 6.28
CA ASP A 86 -12.96 -20.00 6.49
C ASP A 86 -13.49 -18.55 6.37
N VAL A 87 -12.61 -17.55 6.40
CA VAL A 87 -12.96 -16.12 6.44
C VAL A 87 -12.40 -15.35 5.25
N LEU A 88 -11.32 -15.84 4.65
CA LEU A 88 -10.68 -15.24 3.49
C LEU A 88 -10.53 -16.30 2.40
N GLU A 89 -10.76 -15.89 1.16
CA GLU A 89 -10.45 -16.69 -0.02
C GLU A 89 -9.27 -16.12 -0.80
N ILE A 90 -8.49 -17.01 -1.43
CA ILE A 90 -7.40 -16.59 -2.31
C ILE A 90 -8.00 -15.87 -3.52
N GLY A 91 -7.56 -14.64 -3.77
CA GLY A 91 -8.04 -13.78 -4.83
C GLY A 91 -9.15 -12.82 -4.40
N GLU A 92 -9.61 -12.87 -3.15
CA GLU A 92 -10.54 -11.91 -2.58
C GLU A 92 -9.87 -10.55 -2.36
N GLU A 93 -10.63 -9.47 -2.58
CA GLU A 93 -10.19 -8.10 -2.30
C GLU A 93 -10.72 -7.65 -0.94
N VAL A 94 -9.82 -7.24 -0.07
CA VAL A 94 -10.10 -6.89 1.32
C VAL A 94 -9.40 -5.60 1.73
N ASP A 95 -10.07 -4.76 2.50
CA ASP A 95 -9.45 -3.57 3.06
C ASP A 95 -8.58 -3.92 4.26
N VAL A 96 -7.32 -3.49 4.24
CA VAL A 96 -6.37 -3.67 5.34
C VAL A 96 -5.69 -2.36 5.71
N LYS A 97 -5.48 -2.15 7.01
CA LYS A 97 -4.77 -0.98 7.53
C LYS A 97 -3.36 -1.39 7.89
N VAL A 98 -2.38 -0.65 7.40
CA VAL A 98 -0.98 -0.88 7.77
C VAL A 98 -0.79 -0.49 9.23
N ILE A 99 -0.35 -1.44 10.05
CA ILE A 99 -0.03 -1.20 11.47
C ILE A 99 1.46 -0.93 11.64
N LYS A 100 2.29 -1.67 10.91
CA LYS A 100 3.74 -1.59 11.07
C LYS A 100 4.44 -1.93 9.76
N ILE A 101 5.59 -1.32 9.55
CA ILE A 101 6.52 -1.66 8.48
C ILE A 101 7.85 -1.96 9.15
N ASP A 102 8.43 -3.11 8.84
CA ASP A 102 9.72 -3.57 9.33
C ASP A 102 10.85 -3.09 8.41
N ASP A 103 12.07 -3.00 8.93
CA ASP A 103 13.25 -2.50 8.20
C ASP A 103 13.63 -3.40 7.00
N ARG A 104 13.08 -4.62 6.96
CA ARG A 104 13.19 -5.57 5.84
C ARG A 104 12.13 -5.35 4.75
N GLY A 105 11.31 -4.31 4.85
CA GLY A 105 10.19 -4.03 3.93
C GLY A 105 8.98 -4.93 4.13
N ARG A 106 8.88 -5.64 5.26
CA ARG A 106 7.70 -6.45 5.61
C ARG A 106 6.63 -5.55 6.21
N ILE A 107 5.42 -5.63 5.69
CA ILE A 107 4.31 -4.79 6.13
C ILE A 107 3.35 -5.65 6.94
N ASP A 108 3.13 -5.28 8.20
CA ASP A 108 2.09 -5.89 9.02
C ASP A 108 0.81 -5.07 8.86
N ALA A 109 -0.26 -5.74 8.42
CA ALA A 109 -1.56 -5.12 8.21
C ALA A 109 -2.64 -5.80 9.05
N SER A 110 -3.72 -5.06 9.30
CA SER A 110 -4.86 -5.51 10.09
C SER A 110 -6.18 -5.16 9.42
N MET A 111 -7.06 -6.15 9.36
CA MET A 111 -8.43 -6.00 8.92
C MET A 111 -9.33 -5.51 10.05
N LYS A 112 -9.04 -5.90 11.30
CA LYS A 112 -9.78 -5.46 12.50
C LYS A 112 -9.76 -3.95 12.69
N ALA A 113 -8.63 -3.31 12.37
CA ALA A 113 -8.49 -1.87 12.49
C ALA A 113 -9.41 -1.08 11.54
N LEU A 114 -10.05 -1.78 10.61
CA LEU A 114 -10.99 -1.25 9.63
C LEU A 114 -12.43 -1.69 9.85
N VAL A 115 -12.75 -2.31 11.00
CA VAL A 115 -14.13 -2.62 11.36
C VAL A 115 -14.69 -1.48 12.23
N PRO A 116 -15.29 -0.43 11.66
CA PRO A 116 -16.17 0.46 12.40
C PRO A 116 -17.49 -0.25 12.73
N ARG A 117 -18.10 0.08 13.88
CA ARG A 117 -19.45 -0.37 14.29
C ARG A 117 -20.46 -0.19 13.12
N PRO A 118 -21.35 -1.15 12.81
CA PRO A 118 -22.38 -0.97 11.78
C PRO A 118 -23.62 -0.24 12.35
N PRO A 119 -24.58 0.28 11.53
CA PRO A 119 -24.45 1.00 10.25
C PRO A 119 -25.35 2.27 10.18
N LYS A 120 -25.31 3.05 9.09
CA LYS A 120 -26.52 3.67 8.49
C LYS A 120 -26.37 3.82 6.97
N PRO A 121 -27.42 3.54 6.19
CA PRO A 121 -27.45 3.87 4.77
C PRO A 121 -27.67 5.38 4.65
N GLU A 122 -26.70 6.11 4.11
CA GLU A 122 -26.95 7.48 3.64
C GLU A 122 -26.99 7.50 2.12
N LYS A 123 -28.09 8.12 1.66
CA LYS A 123 -28.57 8.21 0.30
C LYS A 123 -27.66 9.09 -0.58
N SER A 124 -27.75 8.80 -1.89
CA SER A 124 -27.84 9.75 -3.02
C SER A 124 -26.70 10.75 -3.33
N GLU A 125 -26.16 10.57 -4.55
CA GLU A 125 -25.93 11.57 -5.62
C GLU A 125 -24.95 12.74 -5.41
N ALA A 126 -23.92 12.83 -6.27
CA ALA A 126 -23.83 13.88 -7.31
C ALA A 126 -22.58 13.73 -8.20
N LYS A 127 -22.81 13.53 -9.50
CA LYS A 127 -21.89 13.96 -10.57
C LYS A 127 -21.84 15.51 -10.55
N LYS A 128 -20.63 16.06 -10.75
CA LYS A 128 -20.22 17.25 -11.56
C LYS A 128 -21.32 18.29 -11.87
N GLU A 129 -21.15 19.60 -11.69
CA GLU A 129 -20.09 20.47 -12.23
C GLU A 129 -20.33 21.91 -11.73
N ASP A 130 -19.26 22.66 -11.48
CA ASP A 130 -19.25 24.09 -11.17
C ASP A 130 -19.00 24.91 -12.46
N LYS A 131 -19.84 25.92 -12.74
CA LYS A 131 -19.64 27.13 -13.59
C LYS A 131 -21.00 27.84 -13.75
N HIS A 132 -21.26 29.04 -13.23
CA HIS A 132 -20.78 30.38 -13.68
C HIS A 132 -20.87 30.47 -15.21
N ASP A 133 -21.86 31.15 -15.79
CA ASP A 133 -22.22 32.58 -15.70
C ASP A 133 -23.69 32.77 -16.10
#